data_AF-A0A920P597-F1
#
_entry.id   AF-A0A920P597-F1
#
_cell.length_a   1.000
_cell.length_b   1.000
_cell.length_c   1.000
_cell.angle_alpha   90.00
_cell.angle_beta   90.00
_cell.angle_gamma   90.00
#
_symmetry.space_group_name_H-M   'P 1'
#
loop_
_entity.id
_entity.type
_entity.pdbx_description
1 polymer ?
#
loop_
_entity_poly.entity_id
_entity_poly.type
_entity_poly.pdbx_seq_one_letter_code
_entity_poly.pdbx_strand_id
1 'polypeptide(L)'
;MADGPEDELTATENAQPGILAHSIAVLRVMEERLGRVTFSAGHSLGEFSAHVAAGTFSFSDALKIVRLRGELCGSGSQIPGLWQRFLV
;
A
#
# COMPACT_ATOMS: atom_id res chain seq x y z
N MET A 1 7.54 7.82 -13.75
CA MET A 1 7.05 6.70 -14.56
C MET A 1 6.30 7.32 -15.71
N ALA A 2 6.92 7.43 -16.89
CA ALA A 2 6.34 8.15 -18.03
C ALA A 2 6.19 7.27 -19.28
N ASP A 3 7.00 6.21 -19.42
CA ASP A 3 7.07 5.38 -20.64
C ASP A 3 6.76 3.89 -20.40
N GLY A 4 6.01 3.55 -19.36
CA GLY A 4 5.64 2.17 -19.02
C GLY A 4 4.18 1.83 -19.34
N PRO A 5 3.82 0.55 -19.54
CA PRO A 5 2.44 0.11 -19.75
C PRO A 5 1.51 0.49 -18.58
N GLU A 6 0.44 1.22 -18.88
CA GLU A 6 -0.54 1.72 -17.88
C GLU A 6 -1.34 0.59 -17.22
N ASP A 7 -1.63 -0.46 -17.98
CA ASP A 7 -2.30 -1.67 -17.53
C ASP A 7 -1.46 -2.44 -16.51
N GLU A 8 -0.14 -2.55 -16.73
CA GLU A 8 0.75 -3.13 -15.71
C GLU A 8 0.82 -2.24 -14.45
N LEU A 9 0.84 -0.92 -14.60
CA LEU A 9 0.89 -0.01 -13.45
C LEU A 9 -0.37 -0.09 -12.59
N THR A 10 -1.53 -0.22 -13.22
CA THR A 10 -2.84 -0.24 -12.56
C THR A 10 -3.27 -1.64 -12.10
N ALA A 11 -2.58 -2.69 -12.53
CA ALA A 11 -2.76 -4.04 -12.00
C ALA A 11 -2.64 -4.04 -10.48
N THR A 12 -3.58 -4.69 -9.79
CA THR A 12 -3.76 -4.54 -8.33
C THR A 12 -2.52 -5.00 -7.54
N GLU A 13 -1.85 -6.04 -8.01
CA GLU A 13 -0.59 -6.58 -7.50
C GLU A 13 0.60 -5.61 -7.64
N ASN A 14 0.54 -4.67 -8.58
CA ASN A 14 1.57 -3.66 -8.81
C ASN A 14 1.20 -2.33 -8.14
N ALA A 15 -0.06 -1.92 -8.25
CA ALA A 15 -0.58 -0.68 -7.70
C ALA A 15 -0.48 -0.66 -6.16
N GLN A 16 -0.82 -1.75 -5.47
CA GLN A 16 -0.77 -1.79 -4.00
C GLN A 16 0.63 -1.53 -3.41
N PRO A 17 1.70 -2.27 -3.78
CA PRO A 17 3.04 -1.96 -3.31
C PRO A 17 3.53 -0.59 -3.79
N GLY A 18 3.13 -0.14 -4.98
CA GLY A 18 3.44 1.20 -5.48
C GLY A 18 2.87 2.31 -4.59
N ILE A 19 1.60 2.20 -4.20
CA ILE A 19 0.92 3.16 -3.32
C ILE A 19 1.58 3.16 -1.94
N LEU A 20 1.87 1.99 -1.36
CA LEU A 20 2.57 1.90 -0.06
C LEU A 20 3.95 2.58 -0.12
N ALA A 21 4.74 2.28 -1.16
CA ALA A 21 6.05 2.90 -1.35
C ALA A 21 5.96 4.42 -1.44
N HIS A 22 4.99 4.92 -2.20
CA HIS A 22 4.73 6.36 -2.31
C HIS A 22 4.35 6.98 -0.97
N SER A 23 3.40 6.38 -0.23
CA SER A 23 2.99 6.89 1.08
C SER A 23 4.16 6.98 2.07
N ILE A 24 5.03 5.97 2.11
CA ILE A 24 6.19 5.96 3.01
C ILE A 24 7.28 6.94 2.56
N ALA A 25 7.45 7.14 1.25
CA ALA A 25 8.34 8.19 0.74
C ALA A 25 7.87 9.58 1.18
N VAL A 26 6.56 9.87 1.03
CA VAL A 26 5.96 11.13 1.49
C VAL A 26 6.13 11.29 3.00
N LEU A 27 5.85 10.24 3.78
CA LEU A 27 6.03 10.26 5.24
C LEU A 27 7.46 10.63 5.63
N ARG A 28 8.47 10.00 5.04
CA ARG A 28 9.88 10.27 5.37
C ARG A 28 10.27 11.71 5.06
N VAL A 29 9.89 12.22 3.89
CA VAL A 29 10.13 13.64 3.53
C VAL A 29 9.40 14.58 4.48
N MET A 30 8.18 14.22 4.90
CA MET A 30 7.41 15.01 5.85
C MET A 30 8.08 15.03 7.23
N GLU A 31 8.55 13.89 7.72
CA GLU A 31 9.22 13.80 9.02
C GLU A 31 10.55 14.56 9.05
N GLU A 32 11.30 14.55 7.94
CA GLU A 32 12.50 15.36 7.78
C GLU A 32 12.23 16.87 7.85
N ARG A 33 11.07 17.33 7.35
CA ARG A 33 10.75 18.76 7.21
C ARG A 33 9.91 19.31 8.36
N LEU A 34 9.00 18.52 8.91
CA LEU A 34 7.96 18.94 9.83
C LEU A 34 8.07 18.26 11.21
N GLY A 35 9.01 17.32 11.37
CA GLY A 35 9.19 16.55 12.59
C GLY A 35 8.38 15.26 12.61
N ARG A 36 8.60 14.45 13.65
CA ARG A 36 8.11 13.07 13.74
C ARG A 36 6.58 12.99 13.76
N VAL A 37 6.03 11.99 13.06
CA VAL A 37 4.60 11.67 13.18
C VAL A 37 4.31 10.98 14.50
N THR A 38 3.31 11.49 15.22
CA THR A 38 2.88 10.90 16.51
C THR A 38 1.69 9.96 16.36
N PHE A 39 0.85 10.18 15.35
CA PHE A 39 -0.34 9.36 15.08
C PHE A 39 -0.50 9.14 13.58
N SER A 40 -0.89 7.93 13.18
CA SER A 40 -1.23 7.60 11.81
C SER A 40 -2.42 6.65 11.79
N ALA A 41 -3.20 6.73 10.72
CA ALA A 41 -4.31 5.84 10.41
C ALA A 41 -4.36 5.67 8.90
N GLY A 42 -4.93 4.56 8.44
CA GLY A 42 -5.06 4.30 7.02
C GLY A 42 -6.30 3.47 6.71
N HIS A 43 -6.86 3.71 5.52
CA HIS A 43 -8.03 3.01 5.03
C HIS A 43 -7.62 1.90 4.07
N SER A 44 -8.13 0.68 4.27
CA SER A 44 -7.84 -0.47 3.40
C SER A 44 -6.32 -0.68 3.25
N LEU A 45 -5.76 -0.58 2.05
CA LEU A 45 -4.32 -0.63 1.82
C LEU A 45 -3.51 0.36 2.69
N GLY A 46 -4.09 1.54 2.99
CA GLY A 46 -3.42 2.56 3.80
C GLY A 46 -3.10 2.10 5.23
N GLU A 47 -3.81 1.09 5.76
CA GLU A 47 -3.54 0.53 7.09
C GLU A 47 -2.12 -0.05 7.17
N PHE A 48 -1.61 -0.63 6.08
CA PHE A 48 -0.23 -1.11 6.01
C PHE A 48 0.79 0.04 6.08
N SER A 49 0.51 1.16 5.40
CA SER A 49 1.34 2.37 5.51
C SER A 49 1.33 2.91 6.95
N ALA A 50 0.18 2.89 7.63
CA ALA A 50 0.08 3.29 9.04
C ALA A 50 0.86 2.35 9.96
N HIS A 51 0.83 1.03 9.73
CA HIS A 51 1.66 0.08 10.49
C HIS A 51 3.16 0.26 10.27
N VAL A 52 3.59 0.63 9.07
CA VAL A 52 5.00 0.98 8.80
C VAL A 52 5.36 2.28 9.52
N ALA A 53 4.50 3.29 9.49
CA ALA A 53 4.68 4.56 10.21
C ALA A 53 4.76 4.35 11.74
N ALA A 54 3.96 3.44 12.28
CA ALA A 54 3.96 3.05 13.69
C ALA A 54 5.13 2.12 14.07
N GLY A 55 5.90 1.63 13.09
CA GLY A 55 7.01 0.70 13.31
C GLY A 55 6.60 -0.75 13.63
N THR A 56 5.32 -1.12 13.50
CA THR A 56 4.84 -2.49 13.70
C THR A 56 5.28 -3.42 12.58
N PHE A 57 5.38 -2.89 11.35
CA PHE A 57 5.97 -3.59 10.21
C PHE A 57 7.24 -2.90 9.74
N SER A 58 8.22 -3.69 9.33
CA SER A 58 9.31 -3.15 8.51
C SER A 58 8.76 -2.76 7.13
N PHE A 59 9.37 -1.76 6.49
CA PHE A 59 8.99 -1.35 5.14
C PHE A 59 9.06 -2.52 4.13
N SER A 60 10.10 -3.36 4.26
CA SER A 60 10.31 -4.53 3.38
C SER A 60 9.23 -5.58 3.56
N ASP A 61 8.83 -5.87 4.81
CA ASP A 61 7.80 -6.87 5.07
C ASP A 61 6.43 -6.37 4.64
N ALA A 62 6.13 -5.08 4.87
CA ALA A 62 4.90 -4.48 4.39
C ALA A 62 4.78 -4.56 2.86
N LEU A 63 5.86 -4.29 2.11
CA LEU A 63 5.89 -4.45 0.64
C LEU A 63 5.56 -5.88 0.19
N LYS A 64 6.14 -6.89 0.85
CA LYS A 64 5.86 -8.30 0.55
C LYS A 64 4.41 -8.66 0.85
N ILE A 65 3.88 -8.19 1.98
CA ILE A 65 2.50 -8.46 2.39
C ILE A 65 1.51 -7.83 1.40
N VAL A 66 1.69 -6.55 1.04
CA VAL A 66 0.77 -5.87 0.12
C VAL A 66 0.88 -6.39 -1.31
N ARG A 67 2.06 -6.88 -1.73
CA ARG A 67 2.22 -7.59 -2.99
C ARG A 67 1.37 -8.87 -3.01
N LEU A 68 1.53 -9.72 -1.99
CA LEU A 68 0.75 -10.95 -1.86
C LEU A 68 -0.75 -10.66 -1.77
N ARG A 69 -1.15 -9.63 -1.02
CA ARG A 69 -2.55 -9.16 -0.97
C ARG A 69 -3.05 -8.78 -2.35
N GLY A 70 -2.25 -8.04 -3.12
CA GLY A 70 -2.59 -7.61 -4.47
C GLY A 70 -2.70 -8.77 -5.46
N GLU A 71 -1.83 -9.78 -5.36
CA GLU A 71 -1.89 -11.01 -6.15
C GLU A 71 -3.16 -11.81 -5.84
N LEU A 72 -3.44 -12.07 -4.56
CA LEU A 72 -4.66 -12.80 -4.14
C LEU A 72 -5.94 -12.09 -4.54
N CYS A 73 -5.88 -10.76 -4.63
CA CYS A 73 -6.89 -9.94 -5.24
C CYS A 73 -6.94 -10.20 -6.76
N GLY A 74 -5.96 -9.70 -7.52
CA GLY A 74 -5.97 -9.68 -8.99
C GLY A 74 -6.16 -11.07 -9.64
N SER A 75 -5.63 -12.14 -9.05
CA SER A 75 -5.76 -13.50 -9.55
C SER A 75 -7.11 -14.13 -9.16
N GLY A 76 -8.21 -13.62 -9.72
CA GLY A 76 -9.50 -14.33 -9.77
C GLY A 76 -9.98 -14.91 -8.44
N SER A 77 -9.83 -14.17 -7.33
CA SER A 77 -10.25 -14.63 -6.01
C SER A 77 -11.69 -15.14 -6.04
N GLN A 78 -11.88 -16.46 -5.94
CA GLN A 78 -13.17 -17.14 -5.86
C GLN A 78 -13.84 -16.96 -4.48
N ILE A 79 -13.52 -15.89 -3.75
CA ILE A 79 -14.14 -15.55 -2.47
C ILE A 79 -15.21 -14.49 -2.75
N PRO A 80 -16.49 -14.87 -2.90
CA PRO A 80 -17.54 -13.91 -3.18
C PRO A 80 -17.62 -12.90 -2.04
N GLY A 81 -17.60 -11.61 -2.37
CA GLY A 81 -17.81 -10.51 -1.40
C GLY A 81 -16.56 -9.91 -0.77
N LEU A 82 -15.35 -10.48 -0.96
CA LEU A 82 -14.11 -9.89 -0.42
C LEU A 82 -13.83 -8.48 -0.99
N TRP A 83 -14.28 -8.27 -2.23
CA TRP A 83 -14.08 -7.03 -2.99
C TRP A 83 -15.11 -5.94 -2.73
N GLN A 84 -16.34 -6.34 -2.37
CA GLN A 84 -17.45 -5.38 -2.18
C GLN A 84 -17.33 -4.59 -0.87
N ARG A 85 -16.39 -4.96 0.03
CA ARG A 85 -16.30 -4.39 1.37
C ARG A 85 -15.13 -3.43 1.59
N PHE A 86 -14.27 -3.24 0.58
CA PHE A 86 -13.06 -2.40 0.69
C PHE A 86 -12.86 -1.43 -0.48
N LEU A 87 -13.82 -1.35 -1.40
CA LEU A 87 -13.99 -0.16 -2.23
C LEU A 87 -14.53 0.93 -1.30
N VAL A 88 -13.82 2.05 -1.23
CA VAL A 88 -14.35 3.32 -0.71
C VAL A 88 -15.68 3.62 -1.38
#